data_AF-A0A7R9DXZ1-F1
#
_entry.id   AF-A0A7R9DXZ1-F1
#
_cell.length_a   1.000
_cell.length_b   1.000
_cell.length_c   1.000
_cell.angle_alpha   90.00
_cell.angle_beta   90.00
_cell.angle_gamma   90.00
#
_symmetry.space_group_name_H-M   'P 1'
#
loop_
_entity.id
_entity.type
_entity.pdbx_description
1 polymer ?
#
loop_
_entity_poly.entity_id
_entity_poly.type
_entity_poly.pdbx_seq_one_letter_code
_entity_poly.pdbx_strand_id
1 'polypeptide(L)'
;MKLLVLQFLSVSLGLFLRTPTMAGGLFAIDKNYFYEIGAYDDQMEIWGGENLEMSFRVWQCGGSVEIVPCSHVGHLFRKSSPYSFPGGVGQVLYGNLARVALVWMDEWKEFYFRFNPEAAAMRDKETVRDRLELREKLKCKSFEWYLDNIWPQHFMPKDDRFFGMVGTLALHKQTYGCKNESSQGLTP
;
A
#
# COMPACT_ATOMS: atom_id res chain seq x y z
N MET A 1 -14.55 -3.38 -17.18
CA MET A 1 -14.18 -4.61 -16.45
C MET A 1 -13.93 -4.21 -15.00
N LYS A 2 -14.61 -4.82 -14.03
CA LYS A 2 -14.78 -4.30 -12.66
C LYS A 2 -14.26 -5.31 -11.62
N LEU A 3 -13.47 -4.85 -10.65
CA LEU A 3 -13.15 -5.58 -9.43
C LEU A 3 -14.18 -5.20 -8.36
N LEU A 4 -14.89 -6.19 -7.83
CA LEU A 4 -15.95 -6.00 -6.85
C LEU A 4 -15.40 -6.18 -5.42
N VAL A 5 -15.51 -5.15 -4.59
CA VAL A 5 -15.14 -5.08 -3.17
C VAL A 5 -16.42 -5.11 -2.33
N LEU A 6 -16.41 -5.76 -1.18
CA LEU A 6 -17.61 -5.94 -0.34
C LEU A 6 -17.46 -5.08 0.93
N GLN A 7 -18.19 -3.96 1.07
CA GLN A 7 -18.13 -3.09 2.25
C GLN A 7 -19.37 -2.18 2.48
N PHE A 8 -19.60 -1.82 3.76
CA PHE A 8 -20.85 -1.42 4.43
C PHE A 8 -21.35 0.04 4.22
N LEU A 9 -22.66 0.22 3.97
CA LEU A 9 -23.63 1.18 4.57
C LEU A 9 -24.95 1.18 3.76
N SER A 10 -26.07 1.43 4.44
CA SER A 10 -27.46 1.11 4.04
C SER A 10 -28.09 1.97 2.93
N VAL A 11 -28.62 1.27 1.91
CA VAL A 11 -29.82 1.52 1.05
C VAL A 11 -29.88 2.80 0.19
N SER A 12 -29.66 2.64 -1.13
CA SER A 12 -30.55 3.05 -2.25
C SER A 12 -29.86 2.78 -3.60
N LEU A 13 -30.55 2.13 -4.55
CA LEU A 13 -30.21 1.89 -5.97
C LEU A 13 -28.72 1.85 -6.38
N GLY A 14 -28.22 0.64 -6.69
CA GLY A 14 -27.42 0.37 -7.90
C GLY A 14 -26.12 1.14 -8.14
N LEU A 15 -25.53 1.79 -7.14
CA LEU A 15 -24.29 2.54 -7.32
C LEU A 15 -23.10 1.76 -6.77
N PHE A 16 -22.28 1.24 -7.69
CA PHE A 16 -20.93 0.80 -7.38
C PHE A 16 -20.12 2.00 -6.89
N LEU A 17 -19.55 1.92 -5.69
CA LEU A 17 -18.73 2.98 -5.11
C LEU A 17 -17.27 2.74 -5.50
N ARG A 18 -16.71 3.59 -6.35
CA ARG A 18 -15.28 3.51 -6.69
C ARG A 18 -14.44 3.78 -5.45
N THR A 19 -13.49 2.88 -5.17
CA THR A 19 -12.54 3.03 -4.07
C THR A 19 -11.12 3.02 -4.61
N PRO A 20 -10.21 3.90 -4.13
CA PRO A 20 -8.81 3.89 -4.56
C PRO A 20 -8.13 2.56 -4.28
N THR A 21 -8.46 1.95 -3.13
CA THR A 21 -7.88 0.68 -2.69
C THR A 21 -8.94 -0.25 -2.10
N MET A 22 -8.66 -1.55 -2.15
CA MET A 22 -9.44 -2.56 -1.44
C MET A 22 -8.72 -3.05 -0.18
N ALA A 23 -9.49 -3.63 0.74
CA ALA A 23 -8.94 -4.33 1.90
C ALA A 23 -8.19 -5.63 1.52
N GLY A 24 -8.53 -6.26 0.38
CA GLY A 24 -7.83 -7.41 -0.20
C GLY A 24 -8.38 -8.79 0.19
N GLY A 25 -8.86 -8.96 1.42
CA GLY A 25 -9.32 -10.29 1.89
C GLY A 25 -10.65 -10.77 1.27
N LEU A 26 -11.48 -9.85 0.77
CA LEU A 26 -12.80 -10.17 0.22
C LEU A 26 -13.06 -9.34 -1.05
N PHE A 27 -13.05 -10.02 -2.20
CA PHE A 27 -13.38 -9.42 -3.49
C PHE A 27 -13.88 -10.48 -4.48
N ALA A 28 -14.48 -10.03 -5.57
CA ALA A 28 -14.81 -10.86 -6.72
C ALA A 28 -14.18 -10.26 -7.99
N ILE A 29 -13.52 -11.10 -8.77
CA ILE A 29 -12.87 -10.75 -10.05
C ILE A 29 -13.21 -11.81 -11.08
N ASP A 30 -13.34 -11.41 -12.35
CA ASP A 30 -13.38 -12.37 -13.45
C ASP A 30 -12.08 -13.19 -13.49
N LYS A 31 -12.20 -14.50 -13.67
CA LYS A 31 -11.05 -15.41 -13.64
C LYS A 31 -10.07 -15.11 -14.77
N ASN A 32 -10.55 -14.89 -15.98
CA ASN A 32 -9.69 -14.64 -17.13
C ASN A 32 -9.00 -13.29 -16.98
N TYR A 33 -9.74 -12.27 -16.54
CA TYR A 33 -9.18 -10.96 -16.23
C TYR A 33 -8.08 -11.07 -15.18
N PHE A 34 -8.30 -11.80 -14.08
CA PHE A 34 -7.30 -11.98 -13.02
C PHE A 34 -5.96 -12.49 -13.56
N TYR A 35 -5.97 -13.49 -14.44
CA TYR A 35 -4.75 -14.01 -15.05
C TYR A 35 -4.20 -13.10 -16.15
N GLU A 36 -5.05 -12.43 -16.92
CA GLU A 36 -4.66 -11.48 -17.97
C GLU A 36 -3.87 -10.30 -17.40
N ILE A 37 -4.32 -9.75 -16.26
CA ILE A 37 -3.60 -8.68 -15.57
C ILE A 37 -2.43 -9.20 -14.72
N GLY A 38 -2.07 -10.48 -14.80
CA GLY A 38 -0.87 -11.05 -14.17
C GLY A 38 -1.02 -11.48 -12.72
N ALA A 39 -2.19 -12.02 -12.33
CA ALA A 39 -2.48 -12.69 -11.06
C ALA A 39 -1.96 -11.92 -9.83
N TYR A 40 -1.50 -12.59 -8.77
CA TYR A 40 -0.70 -11.96 -7.71
C TYR A 40 0.79 -11.96 -8.09
N ASP A 41 1.55 -11.06 -7.48
CA ASP A 41 3.02 -11.13 -7.49
C ASP A 41 3.46 -12.33 -6.66
N ASP A 42 4.02 -13.36 -7.32
CA ASP A 42 4.34 -14.65 -6.71
C ASP A 42 5.56 -14.62 -5.79
N GLN A 43 6.31 -13.52 -5.81
CA GLN A 43 7.42 -13.26 -4.89
C GLN A 43 6.96 -12.54 -3.61
N MET A 44 5.68 -12.20 -3.47
CA MET A 44 5.17 -11.68 -2.20
C MET A 44 5.00 -12.81 -1.19
N GLU A 45 5.51 -12.60 0.02
CA GLU A 45 5.53 -13.62 1.06
C GLU A 45 4.42 -13.39 2.09
N ILE A 46 3.73 -14.47 2.46
CA ILE A 46 2.79 -14.60 3.60
C ILE A 46 1.65 -13.57 3.64
N TRP A 47 1.93 -12.31 3.97
CA TRP A 47 0.92 -11.29 4.21
C TRP A 47 1.45 -9.86 4.06
N GLY A 48 0.63 -9.01 3.44
CA GLY A 48 0.77 -7.56 3.46
C GLY A 48 1.19 -7.00 2.11
N GLY A 49 0.53 -5.93 1.69
CA GLY A 49 0.85 -5.20 0.45
C GLY A 49 0.14 -5.73 -0.79
N GLU A 50 -0.34 -6.97 -0.80
CA GLU A 50 -0.99 -7.59 -1.97
C GLU A 50 -2.29 -6.87 -2.37
N ASN A 51 -2.99 -6.32 -1.39
CA ASN A 51 -4.20 -5.53 -1.60
C ASN A 51 -3.90 -4.19 -2.27
N LEU A 52 -2.77 -3.55 -1.92
CA LEU A 52 -2.30 -2.31 -2.54
C LEU A 52 -1.79 -2.57 -3.96
N GLU A 53 -0.96 -3.60 -4.14
CA GLU A 53 -0.42 -4.01 -5.44
C GLU A 53 -1.55 -4.20 -6.46
N MET A 54 -2.54 -5.02 -6.12
CA MET A 54 -3.66 -5.32 -7.00
C MET A 54 -4.52 -4.08 -7.24
N SER A 55 -4.75 -3.24 -6.21
CA SER A 55 -5.53 -2.01 -6.37
C SER A 55 -4.88 -1.04 -7.35
N PHE A 56 -3.57 -0.78 -7.18
CA PHE A 56 -2.81 0.10 -8.05
C PHE A 56 -2.76 -0.43 -9.48
N ARG A 57 -2.49 -1.73 -9.63
CA ARG A 57 -2.47 -2.39 -10.93
C ARG A 57 -3.80 -2.31 -11.64
N VAL A 58 -4.90 -2.70 -10.98
CA VAL A 58 -6.23 -2.67 -11.60
C VAL A 58 -6.58 -1.27 -12.08
N TRP A 59 -6.36 -0.24 -11.26
CA TRP A 59 -6.64 1.14 -11.66
C TRP A 59 -5.73 1.65 -12.79
N GLN A 60 -4.41 1.48 -12.65
CA GLN A 60 -3.44 1.97 -13.64
C GLN A 60 -3.57 1.21 -14.97
N CYS A 61 -3.99 -0.05 -14.97
CA CYS A 61 -4.09 -0.89 -16.16
C CYS A 61 -5.52 -0.96 -16.74
N GLY A 62 -6.40 0.00 -16.42
CA GLY A 62 -7.68 0.21 -17.11
C GLY A 62 -8.91 -0.49 -16.52
N GLY A 63 -8.78 -1.11 -15.35
CA GLY A 63 -9.90 -1.60 -14.56
C GLY A 63 -10.45 -0.58 -13.56
N SER A 64 -11.34 -1.03 -12.69
CA SER A 64 -11.84 -0.26 -11.55
C SER A 64 -11.97 -1.13 -10.31
N VAL A 65 -11.78 -0.53 -9.14
CA VAL A 65 -12.00 -1.17 -7.84
C VAL A 65 -13.25 -0.55 -7.22
N GLU A 66 -14.26 -1.37 -6.95
CA GLU A 66 -15.62 -0.90 -6.65
C GLU A 66 -16.20 -1.59 -5.43
N ILE A 67 -16.58 -0.85 -4.39
CA ILE A 67 -17.39 -1.37 -3.29
C ILE A 67 -18.84 -1.54 -3.75
N VAL A 68 -19.44 -2.69 -3.44
CA VAL A 68 -20.86 -3.00 -3.69
C VAL A 68 -21.62 -3.03 -2.37
N PRO A 69 -22.35 -1.95 -2.02
CA PRO A 69 -23.05 -1.87 -0.74
C PRO A 69 -24.13 -2.94 -0.55
N CYS A 70 -24.66 -3.51 -1.65
CA CYS A 70 -25.69 -4.56 -1.57
C CYS A 70 -25.13 -5.94 -1.17
N SER A 71 -23.82 -6.18 -1.29
CA SER A 71 -23.23 -7.49 -1.04
C SER A 71 -22.47 -7.47 0.29
N HIS A 72 -22.90 -8.33 1.21
CA HIS A 72 -22.51 -8.31 2.61
C HIS A 72 -21.79 -9.58 3.00
N VAL A 73 -20.60 -9.46 3.57
CA VAL A 73 -19.85 -10.57 4.15
C VAL A 73 -19.24 -10.12 5.48
N GLY A 74 -19.47 -10.89 6.54
CA GLY A 74 -18.92 -10.61 7.86
C GLY A 74 -17.44 -11.02 7.95
N HIS A 75 -16.59 -10.17 8.52
CA HIS A 75 -15.19 -10.46 8.80
C HIS A 75 -14.90 -10.21 10.29
N LEU A 76 -14.32 -11.19 10.97
CA LEU A 76 -13.90 -11.07 12.36
C LEU A 76 -12.50 -10.43 12.43
N PHE A 77 -12.46 -9.12 12.69
CA PHE A 77 -11.21 -8.40 12.87
C PHE A 77 -10.44 -8.90 14.09
N ARG A 78 -9.16 -9.23 13.89
CA ARG A 78 -8.25 -9.68 14.94
C ARG A 78 -7.29 -8.55 15.32
N LYS A 79 -6.85 -8.52 16.57
CA LYS A 79 -5.86 -7.55 17.06
C LYS A 79 -4.42 -7.90 16.65
N SER A 80 -4.14 -9.18 16.40
CA SER A 80 -2.82 -9.68 16.03
C SER A 80 -2.93 -10.76 14.95
N SER A 81 -1.88 -10.87 14.14
CA SER A 81 -1.75 -11.94 13.16
C SER A 81 -1.54 -13.28 13.86
N PRO A 82 -2.27 -14.34 13.48
CA PRO A 82 -2.04 -15.69 13.99
C PRO A 82 -0.86 -16.40 13.30
N TYR A 83 -0.27 -15.79 12.27
CA TYR A 83 0.77 -16.41 11.44
C TYR A 83 2.17 -16.24 12.05
N SER A 84 3.02 -17.22 11.78
CA SER A 84 4.46 -17.14 12.05
C SER A 84 5.16 -16.56 10.83
N PHE A 85 6.03 -15.57 11.05
CA PHE A 85 6.77 -14.89 9.99
C PHE A 85 8.26 -15.22 10.11
N PRO A 86 8.84 -15.97 9.17
CA PRO A 86 10.29 -16.17 9.11
C PRO A 86 10.98 -14.80 9.02
N GLY A 87 11.97 -14.52 9.89
CA GLY A 87 12.63 -13.20 9.92
C GLY A 87 11.81 -12.07 10.56
N GLY A 88 10.58 -12.35 11.01
CA GLY A 88 9.69 -11.40 11.67
C GLY A 88 8.74 -10.68 10.71
N VAL A 89 7.62 -10.20 11.27
CA VAL A 89 6.54 -9.52 10.51
C VAL A 89 7.08 -8.36 9.68
N GLY A 90 8.03 -7.60 10.24
CA GLY A 90 8.60 -6.43 9.57
C GLY A 90 9.31 -6.79 8.27
N GLN A 91 10.18 -7.81 8.27
CA GLN A 91 10.94 -8.14 7.06
C GLN A 91 10.02 -8.54 5.90
N VAL A 92 9.03 -9.39 6.17
CA VAL A 92 8.06 -9.87 5.18
C VAL A 92 7.17 -8.71 4.69
N LEU A 93 6.55 -7.97 5.61
CA LEU A 93 5.65 -6.87 5.28
C LEU A 93 6.35 -5.78 4.48
N TYR A 94 7.53 -5.35 4.94
CA TYR A 94 8.27 -4.27 4.30
C TYR A 94 8.95 -4.70 3.00
N GLY A 95 9.30 -5.98 2.85
CA GLY A 95 9.69 -6.56 1.55
C GLY A 95 8.55 -6.43 0.54
N ASN A 96 7.37 -6.96 0.87
CA ASN A 96 6.20 -6.87 0.00
C ASN A 96 5.83 -5.43 -0.35
N LEU A 97 5.80 -4.52 0.64
CA LEU A 97 5.49 -3.11 0.38
C LEU A 97 6.57 -2.39 -0.45
N ALA A 98 7.85 -2.77 -0.30
CA ALA A 98 8.91 -2.26 -1.16
C ALA A 98 8.67 -2.70 -2.62
N ARG A 99 8.25 -3.95 -2.86
CA ARG A 99 7.86 -4.42 -4.20
C ARG A 99 6.73 -3.59 -4.80
N VAL A 100 5.68 -3.30 -4.01
CA VAL A 100 4.57 -2.42 -4.45
C VAL A 100 5.09 -1.06 -4.88
N ALA A 101 5.90 -0.42 -4.04
CA ALA A 101 6.41 0.93 -4.29
C ALA A 101 7.33 0.96 -5.52
N LEU A 102 8.22 -0.03 -5.66
CA LEU A 102 9.15 -0.13 -6.77
C LEU A 102 8.45 -0.25 -8.13
N VAL A 103 7.32 -0.96 -8.20
CA VAL A 103 6.61 -1.23 -9.45
C VAL A 103 5.58 -0.16 -9.78
N TRP A 104 4.81 0.29 -8.78
CA TRP A 104 3.54 0.99 -9.03
C TRP A 104 3.51 2.45 -8.62
N MET A 105 4.51 2.95 -7.89
CA MET A 105 4.49 4.31 -7.31
C MET A 105 5.40 5.33 -8.02
N ASP A 106 6.07 4.95 -9.11
CA ASP A 106 6.96 5.83 -9.88
C ASP A 106 7.92 6.62 -8.99
N GLU A 107 7.98 7.95 -9.08
CA GLU A 107 8.82 8.83 -8.24
C GLU A 107 8.32 8.95 -6.79
N TRP A 108 7.03 8.72 -6.52
CA TRP A 108 6.47 8.75 -5.16
C TRP A 108 6.98 7.61 -4.27
N LYS A 109 7.62 6.58 -4.84
CA LYS A 109 8.33 5.59 -4.05
C LYS A 109 9.43 6.20 -3.18
N GLU A 110 10.11 7.25 -3.63
CA GLU A 110 11.16 7.91 -2.86
C GLU A 110 10.58 8.60 -1.63
N PHE A 111 9.38 9.16 -1.74
CA PHE A 111 8.63 9.66 -0.60
C PHE A 111 8.29 8.52 0.37
N TYR A 112 7.75 7.40 -0.13
CA TYR A 112 7.46 6.23 0.70
C TYR A 112 8.70 5.72 1.45
N PHE A 113 9.83 5.55 0.76
CA PHE A 113 11.08 5.06 1.36
C PHE A 113 11.68 6.05 2.36
N ARG A 114 11.52 7.36 2.16
CA ARG A 114 12.00 8.37 3.12
C ARG A 114 11.30 8.26 4.47
N PHE A 115 10.01 7.94 4.49
CA PHE A 115 9.22 7.86 5.71
C PHE A 115 9.14 6.45 6.31
N ASN A 116 9.62 5.43 5.58
CA ASN A 116 9.59 4.03 6.02
C ASN A 116 10.99 3.41 5.85
N PRO A 117 11.92 3.65 6.82
CA PRO A 117 13.30 3.17 6.76
C PRO A 117 13.41 1.65 6.58
N GLU A 118 12.50 0.88 7.16
CA GLU A 118 12.48 -0.57 7.06
C GLU A 118 12.17 -1.03 5.63
N ALA A 119 11.24 -0.37 4.94
CA ALA A 119 10.97 -0.62 3.53
C ALA A 119 12.13 -0.15 2.64
N ALA A 120 12.76 0.97 2.99
CA ALA A 120 13.95 1.45 2.29
C ALA A 120 15.11 0.44 2.38
N ALA A 121 15.29 -0.21 3.53
CA ALA A 121 16.30 -1.26 3.73
C ALA A 121 16.01 -2.56 2.95
N MET A 122 14.78 -2.73 2.46
CA MET A 122 14.39 -3.85 1.59
C MET A 122 14.50 -3.51 0.11
N ARG A 123 14.49 -2.21 -0.26
CA ARG A 123 14.47 -1.73 -1.65
C ARG A 123 15.46 -2.45 -2.57
N ASP A 124 16.73 -2.53 -2.16
CA ASP A 124 17.80 -3.05 -3.02
C ASP A 124 17.91 -4.59 -2.94
N LYS A 125 17.11 -5.25 -2.09
CA LYS A 125 17.03 -6.71 -1.96
C LYS A 125 15.93 -7.30 -2.85
N GLU A 126 14.94 -6.49 -3.21
CA GLU A 126 13.78 -6.92 -4.00
C GLU A 126 14.07 -6.85 -5.50
N THR A 127 13.84 -7.94 -6.21
CA THR A 127 13.85 -7.97 -7.69
C THR A 127 12.42 -7.94 -8.21
N VAL A 128 12.08 -6.92 -8.99
CA VAL A 128 10.70 -6.69 -9.47
C VAL A 128 10.59 -6.65 -11.00
N ARG A 129 11.59 -7.20 -11.70
CA ARG A 129 11.71 -7.11 -13.16
C ARG A 129 10.46 -7.62 -13.88
N ASP A 130 9.97 -8.80 -13.51
CA ASP A 130 8.82 -9.42 -14.16
C ASP A 130 7.55 -8.56 -14.02
N ARG A 131 7.42 -7.87 -12.89
CA ARG A 131 6.29 -6.96 -12.62
C ARG A 131 6.38 -5.67 -13.42
N LEU A 132 7.59 -5.14 -13.63
CA LEU A 132 7.83 -3.99 -14.50
C LEU A 132 7.51 -4.35 -15.97
N GLU A 133 7.99 -5.50 -16.45
CA GLU A 133 7.71 -5.98 -17.82
C GLU A 133 6.21 -6.18 -18.05
N LEU A 134 5.49 -6.70 -17.04
CA LEU A 134 4.03 -6.79 -17.08
C LEU A 134 3.37 -5.40 -17.19
N ARG A 135 3.79 -4.43 -16.36
CA ARG A 135 3.25 -3.06 -16.36
C ARG A 135 3.44 -2.40 -17.72
N GLU A 136 4.60 -2.60 -18.34
CA GLU A 136 4.90 -2.14 -19.71
C GLU A 136 4.01 -2.82 -20.75
N LYS A 137 3.90 -4.16 -20.69
CA LYS A 137 3.08 -4.96 -21.62
C LYS A 137 1.61 -4.53 -21.60
N LEU A 138 1.06 -4.26 -20.42
CA LEU A 138 -0.32 -3.83 -20.23
C LEU A 138 -0.53 -2.33 -20.51
N LYS A 139 0.55 -1.58 -20.80
CA LYS A 139 0.52 -0.13 -21.08
C LYS A 139 -0.20 0.66 -19.98
N CYS A 140 0.11 0.32 -18.73
CA CYS A 140 -0.53 0.93 -17.58
C CYS A 140 -0.17 2.42 -17.46
N LYS A 141 -1.06 3.19 -16.86
CA LYS A 141 -0.89 4.61 -16.56
C LYS A 141 0.16 4.83 -15.46
N SER A 142 0.63 6.07 -15.35
CA SER A 142 1.53 6.49 -14.26
C SER A 142 0.80 6.53 -12.92
N PHE A 143 1.57 6.52 -11.84
CA PHE A 143 1.06 6.77 -10.50
C PHE A 143 0.55 8.21 -10.35
N GLU A 144 1.16 9.18 -11.04
CA GLU A 144 0.63 10.53 -11.11
C GLU A 144 -0.82 10.54 -11.62
N TRP A 145 -1.08 9.83 -12.73
CA TRP A 145 -2.44 9.70 -13.27
C TRP A 145 -3.39 9.06 -12.25
N TYR A 146 -2.94 8.05 -11.51
CA TYR A 146 -3.72 7.45 -10.44
C TYR A 146 -4.07 8.46 -9.34
N LEU A 147 -3.10 9.26 -8.90
CA LEU A 147 -3.32 10.30 -7.89
C LEU A 147 -4.31 11.37 -8.38
N ASP A 148 -4.23 11.80 -9.64
CA ASP A 148 -5.13 12.83 -10.17
C ASP A 148 -6.55 12.33 -10.48
N ASN A 149 -6.69 11.08 -10.90
CA ASN A 149 -7.96 10.58 -11.44
C ASN A 149 -8.70 9.66 -10.47
N ILE A 150 -7.96 8.94 -9.61
CA ILE A 150 -8.53 7.91 -8.73
C ILE A 150 -8.52 8.35 -7.28
N TRP A 151 -7.46 8.99 -6.81
CA TRP A 151 -7.36 9.46 -5.43
C TRP A 151 -6.99 10.95 -5.29
N PRO A 152 -7.73 11.88 -5.91
CA PRO A 152 -7.36 13.30 -5.91
C PRO A 152 -7.35 13.96 -4.52
N GLN A 153 -7.96 13.33 -3.51
CA GLN A 153 -7.96 13.77 -2.12
C GLN A 153 -6.70 13.33 -1.34
N HIS A 154 -5.71 12.73 -2.01
CA HIS A 154 -4.46 12.30 -1.40
C HIS A 154 -3.68 13.49 -0.78
N PHE A 155 -2.85 13.19 0.21
CA PHE A 155 -1.93 14.17 0.84
C PHE A 155 -0.47 14.04 0.34
N MET A 156 -0.20 13.13 -0.60
CA MET A 156 1.15 12.97 -1.14
C MET A 156 1.70 14.27 -1.74
N PRO A 157 3.02 14.52 -1.63
CA PRO A 157 3.63 15.72 -2.18
C PRO A 157 3.38 15.85 -3.68
N LYS A 158 3.08 17.08 -4.08
CA LYS A 158 3.07 17.58 -5.46
C LYS A 158 3.72 18.96 -5.46
N ASP A 159 4.11 19.44 -6.64
CA ASP A 159 4.81 20.73 -6.78
C ASP A 159 4.01 21.93 -6.22
N ASP A 160 2.70 21.81 -6.11
CA ASP A 160 1.78 22.82 -5.59
C ASP A 160 1.49 22.70 -4.08
N ARG A 161 2.12 21.74 -3.37
CA ARG A 161 1.79 21.41 -1.98
C ARG A 161 3.04 21.31 -1.10
N PHE A 162 2.95 21.90 0.10
CA PHE A 162 3.96 21.72 1.15
C PHE A 162 3.68 20.46 1.98
N PHE A 163 4.72 19.67 2.26
CA PHE A 163 4.63 18.49 3.11
C PHE A 163 5.83 18.43 4.07
N GLY A 164 5.58 18.21 5.37
CA GLY A 164 6.62 18.07 6.37
C GLY A 164 6.12 18.20 7.81
N MET A 165 7.02 18.07 8.77
CA MET A 165 6.73 18.35 10.18
C MET A 165 7.04 19.81 10.50
N VAL A 166 6.11 20.51 11.15
CA VAL A 166 6.35 21.84 11.72
C VAL A 166 6.91 21.66 13.12
N GLY A 167 8.19 21.99 13.30
CA GLY A 167 8.86 21.93 14.59
C GLY A 167 9.13 23.31 15.17
N THR A 168 9.08 23.45 16.49
CA THR A 168 9.50 24.68 17.18
C THR A 168 11.01 24.86 17.06
N LEU A 169 11.47 26.06 16.72
CA LEU A 169 12.91 26.41 16.57
C LEU A 169 13.77 26.02 17.78
N ALA A 170 13.18 25.95 18.99
CA ALA A 170 13.88 25.56 20.21
C ALA A 170 14.33 24.08 20.26
N LEU A 171 13.71 23.18 19.49
CA LEU A 171 13.98 21.74 19.53
C LEU A 171 15.13 21.29 18.60
N HIS A 172 15.63 22.16 17.71
CA HIS A 172 16.64 21.76 16.73
C HIS A 172 18.05 21.55 17.33
N LYS A 173 18.27 21.94 18.59
CA LYS A 173 19.57 21.76 19.28
C LYS A 173 19.75 20.39 19.96
N GLN A 174 18.77 19.49 19.95
CA GLN A 174 18.82 18.32 20.84
C GLN A 174 18.45 16.96 20.24
N THR A 175 18.61 16.77 18.92
CA THR A 175 18.44 15.46 18.29
C THR A 175 19.54 15.14 17.28
N TYR A 176 20.75 14.96 17.80
CA TYR A 176 21.70 13.96 17.31
C TYR A 176 22.23 13.20 18.54
N GLY A 177 21.57 12.10 18.88
CA GLY A 177 22.03 11.20 19.94
C GLY A 177 20.92 10.74 20.88
N CYS A 178 20.14 9.75 20.46
CA CYS A 178 19.45 8.90 21.43
C CYS A 178 20.51 7.94 21.99
N LYS A 179 21.24 8.34 23.04
CA LYS A 179 21.99 7.41 23.87
C LYS A 179 21.03 6.87 24.93
N ASN A 180 20.75 5.58 24.85
CA ASN A 180 20.20 4.83 25.96
C ASN A 180 21.31 4.68 27.01
N GLU A 181 21.28 5.50 28.05
CA GLU A 181 22.02 5.19 29.28
C GLU A 181 21.06 4.64 30.32
N SER A 182 21.34 3.38 30.64
CA SER A 182 20.75 2.54 31.66
C SER A 182 21.02 3.06 33.08
N SER A 183 20.00 2.90 33.91
CA SER A 183 20.05 2.52 35.33
C SER A 183 20.57 3.51 36.39
N GLN A 184 19.85 3.46 37.53
CA GLN A 184 20.15 3.87 38.91
C GLN A 184 19.37 5.14 39.30
N GLY A 185 18.30 5.07 40.09
CA GLY A 185 18.21 4.40 41.39
C GLY A 185 18.16 5.50 42.45
N LEU A 186 16.97 5.98 42.78
CA LEU A 186 16.76 7.02 43.79
C LEU A 186 16.04 6.43 45.02
N THR A 187 16.76 6.40 46.13
CA THR A 187 16.22 6.39 47.50
C THR A 187 17.19 7.15 48.40
N PRO A 188 16.73 7.74 49.50
CA PRO A 188 15.48 8.47 49.73
C PRO A 188 15.68 9.99 49.58
#